data_AF-G8JVR9-F1
#
_entry.id   AF-G8JVR9-F1
#
_cell.length_a   1.000
_cell.length_b   1.000
_cell.length_c   1.000
_cell.angle_alpha   90.00
_cell.angle_beta   90.00
_cell.angle_gamma   90.00
#
_symmetry.space_group_name_H-M   'P 1'
#
loop_
_entity.id
_entity.type
_entity.pdbx_description
1 polymer ?
#
loop_
_entity_poly.entity_id
_entity_poly.type
_entity_poly.pdbx_seq_one_letter_code
_entity_poly.pdbx_strand_id
1 'polypeptide(L)'
;MSSYNQTGYNETFFQEGEGSQAETKKVSFYTPLIYVSILIISLMIFASQYRRKKLEERSRLPSIFDEHDARDLYFELKELSLTEKVHDKVLKAALLNRGAEAVRRTIKLKEFTPQMEILYKNGSVGDDYWQRYQNEMKLVDHELKECIQEAESLQPGWPQMFVTVAKEICFNQALHRRYDSILTRKKITIEQWELSFDDNGKLIE
;
A
#
# COMPACT_ATOMS: atom_id res chain seq x y z
N MET A 1 14.89 -60.49 -70.85
CA MET A 1 14.01 -59.97 -69.78
C MET A 1 14.92 -59.67 -68.60
N SER A 2 15.42 -58.43 -68.42
CA SER A 2 14.79 -57.30 -67.72
C SER A 2 14.25 -57.73 -66.34
N SER A 3 14.67 -57.24 -65.18
CA SER A 3 15.07 -55.87 -64.80
C SER A 3 15.98 -55.84 -63.55
N TYR A 4 16.63 -54.68 -63.38
CA TYR A 4 17.50 -54.24 -62.29
C TYR A 4 16.76 -53.93 -60.97
N ASN A 5 17.49 -54.00 -59.84
CA ASN A 5 17.38 -53.13 -58.65
C ASN A 5 18.72 -53.21 -57.88
N GLN A 6 19.52 -52.12 -57.82
CA GLN A 6 19.61 -51.15 -56.70
C GLN A 6 20.21 -51.79 -55.43
N THR A 7 21.21 -51.27 -54.71
CA THR A 7 21.84 -49.95 -54.47
C THR A 7 23.18 -50.27 -53.77
N GLY A 8 24.34 -49.69 -54.07
CA GLY A 8 24.68 -48.29 -53.83
C GLY A 8 25.22 -48.05 -52.41
N TYR A 9 26.36 -48.65 -52.04
CA TYR A 9 27.12 -48.29 -50.83
C TYR A 9 28.38 -47.51 -51.20
N ASN A 10 28.58 -46.40 -50.47
CA ASN A 10 29.63 -45.40 -50.61
C ASN A 10 31.00 -45.92 -50.17
N GLU A 11 32.06 -45.66 -50.94
CA GLU A 11 33.39 -45.40 -50.39
C GLU A 11 34.12 -44.29 -51.19
N THR A 12 34.43 -43.23 -50.44
CA THR A 12 35.55 -42.29 -50.54
C THR A 12 36.37 -42.24 -51.83
N PHE A 13 36.19 -41.15 -52.58
CA PHE A 13 37.24 -40.63 -53.46
C PHE A 13 37.71 -39.28 -52.93
N PHE A 14 38.88 -39.28 -52.31
CA PHE A 14 39.64 -38.08 -52.01
C PHE A 14 40.01 -37.41 -53.33
N GLN A 15 39.52 -36.20 -53.55
CA GLN A 15 40.07 -35.31 -54.56
C GLN A 15 40.39 -33.97 -53.90
N GLU A 16 41.68 -33.78 -53.64
CA GLU A 16 42.27 -32.50 -53.28
C GLU A 16 41.97 -31.48 -54.39
N GLY A 17 41.16 -30.49 -54.08
CA GLY A 17 40.78 -29.40 -54.95
C GLY A 17 40.78 -28.09 -54.18
N GLU A 18 41.89 -27.38 -54.30
CA GLU A 18 42.06 -25.93 -54.20
C GLU A 18 41.42 -25.21 -52.99
N GLY A 19 42.30 -24.79 -52.08
CA GLY A 19 41.98 -23.96 -50.93
C GLY A 19 41.27 -22.66 -51.33
N SER A 20 39.94 -22.71 -51.33
CA SER A 20 39.14 -21.54 -50.99
C SER A 20 39.56 -21.17 -49.58
N GLN A 21 40.40 -20.13 -49.45
CA GLN A 21 40.67 -19.54 -48.16
C GLN A 21 39.32 -19.15 -47.57
N ALA A 22 38.81 -19.98 -46.65
CA ALA A 22 37.77 -19.56 -45.76
C ALA A 22 38.41 -18.38 -45.02
N GLU A 23 38.05 -17.16 -45.44
CA GLU A 23 38.29 -15.97 -44.64
C GLU A 23 37.61 -16.24 -43.31
N THR A 24 38.41 -16.77 -42.39
CA THR A 24 38.06 -16.89 -40.99
C THR A 24 38.03 -15.47 -40.51
N LYS A 25 36.86 -14.84 -40.70
CA LYS A 25 36.55 -13.55 -40.11
C LYS A 25 36.86 -13.73 -38.63
N LYS A 26 37.96 -13.13 -38.18
CA LYS A 26 38.37 -13.18 -36.78
C LYS A 26 37.26 -12.47 -36.02
N VAL A 27 36.31 -13.25 -35.51
CA VAL A 27 35.25 -12.72 -34.67
C VAL A 27 35.97 -12.24 -33.43
N SER A 28 36.11 -10.92 -33.35
CA SER A 28 36.80 -10.27 -32.26
C SER A 28 36.15 -10.69 -30.93
N PHE A 29 36.95 -11.08 -29.94
CA PHE A 29 36.50 -11.47 -28.59
C PHE A 29 35.58 -10.41 -27.95
N TYR A 30 35.70 -9.15 -28.38
CA TYR A 30 34.86 -8.05 -27.94
C TYR A 30 33.42 -8.13 -28.46
N THR A 31 33.17 -8.77 -29.60
CA THR A 31 31.85 -8.87 -30.23
C THR A 31 30.79 -9.53 -29.32
N PRO A 32 31.03 -10.74 -28.74
CA PRO A 32 30.09 -11.34 -27.80
C PRO A 32 29.93 -10.52 -26.50
N LEU A 33 31.00 -9.88 -26.02
CA LEU A 33 30.93 -9.02 -24.83
C LEU A 33 30.06 -7.77 -25.06
N ILE A 34 30.18 -7.14 -26.24
CA ILE A 34 29.35 -5.99 -26.64
C ILE A 34 27.88 -6.43 -26.75
N TYR A 35 27.61 -7.58 -27.35
CA TYR A 35 26.25 -8.12 -27.47
C TYR A 35 25.58 -8.32 -26.10
N VAL A 36 26.29 -8.96 -25.16
CA VAL A 36 25.79 -9.17 -23.79
C VAL A 36 25.60 -7.84 -23.06
N SER A 37 26.51 -6.89 -23.24
CA SER A 37 26.42 -5.56 -22.62
C SER A 37 25.17 -4.80 -23.09
N ILE A 38 24.90 -4.80 -24.40
CA ILE A 38 23.69 -4.19 -24.98
C ILE A 38 22.41 -4.88 -24.47
N LEU A 39 22.44 -6.21 -24.33
CA LEU A 39 21.31 -6.96 -23.78
C LEU A 39 21.04 -6.57 -22.31
N ILE A 40 22.08 -6.49 -21.48
CA ILE A 40 21.94 -6.11 -20.07
C ILE A 40 21.43 -4.67 -19.95
N ILE A 41 21.99 -3.74 -20.72
CA ILE A 41 21.58 -2.33 -20.70
C ILE A 41 20.12 -2.19 -21.15
N SER A 42 19.74 -2.84 -22.26
CA SER A 42 18.36 -2.78 -22.76
C SER A 42 17.36 -3.42 -21.77
N LEU A 43 17.73 -4.53 -21.13
CA LEU A 43 16.93 -5.16 -20.08
C LEU A 43 16.79 -4.27 -18.85
N MET A 44 17.86 -3.61 -18.41
CA MET A 44 17.82 -2.68 -17.27
C MET A 44 16.91 -1.49 -17.55
N ILE A 45 17.01 -0.89 -18.75
CA ILE A 45 16.16 0.23 -19.16
C ILE A 45 14.69 -0.20 -19.18
N PHE A 46 14.39 -1.34 -19.81
CA PHE A 46 13.03 -1.89 -19.86
C PHE A 46 12.48 -2.20 -18.46
N ALA A 47 13.24 -2.89 -17.63
CA ALA A 47 12.84 -3.24 -16.27
C ALA A 47 12.59 -1.99 -15.42
N SER A 48 13.44 -0.97 -15.54
CA SER A 48 13.27 0.31 -14.85
C SER A 48 11.99 1.00 -15.30
N GLN A 49 11.76 1.14 -16.61
CA GLN A 49 10.58 1.82 -17.13
C GLN A 49 9.29 1.06 -16.78
N TYR A 50 9.28 -0.26 -16.88
CA TYR A 50 8.13 -1.09 -16.51
C TYR A 50 7.81 -0.99 -15.01
N ARG A 51 8.83 -1.04 -14.14
CA ARG A 51 8.65 -0.84 -12.70
C ARG A 51 8.11 0.54 -12.36
N ARG A 52 8.59 1.59 -13.05
CA ARG A 52 8.09 2.97 -12.88
C ARG A 52 6.61 3.09 -13.25
N LYS A 53 6.21 2.56 -14.42
CA LYS A 53 4.80 2.55 -14.83
C LYS A 53 3.91 1.79 -13.84
N LYS A 54 4.35 0.60 -13.41
CA LYS A 54 3.61 -0.20 -12.42
C LYS A 54 3.50 0.50 -11.06
N LEU A 55 4.49 1.30 -10.68
CA LEU A 55 4.44 2.11 -9.46
C LEU A 55 3.46 3.28 -9.60
N GLU A 56 3.42 3.94 -10.76
CA GLU A 56 2.46 5.00 -11.05
C GLU A 56 1.01 4.48 -11.08
N GLU A 57 0.79 3.29 -11.63
CA GLU A 57 -0.53 2.64 -11.59
C GLU A 57 -0.96 2.38 -10.13
N ARG A 58 -0.05 1.90 -9.29
CA ARG A 58 -0.31 1.66 -7.87
C ARG A 58 -0.52 2.94 -7.06
N SER A 59 0.16 4.03 -7.40
CA SER A 59 0.01 5.31 -6.68
C SER A 59 -1.26 6.06 -7.06
N ARG A 60 -1.89 5.71 -8.18
CA ARG A 60 -3.20 6.26 -8.60
C ARG A 60 -4.39 5.63 -7.89
N LEU A 61 -4.17 4.53 -7.16
CA LEU A 61 -5.24 3.88 -6.43
C LEU A 61 -5.72 4.80 -5.30
N PRO A 62 -7.05 5.03 -5.18
CA PRO A 62 -7.57 5.93 -4.15
C PRO A 62 -7.26 5.38 -2.75
N SER A 63 -7.30 6.21 -1.70
CA SER A 63 -7.11 5.70 -0.32
C SER A 63 -8.36 4.99 0.19
N ILE A 64 -8.24 3.91 0.96
CA ILE A 64 -9.40 3.19 1.53
C ILE A 64 -10.11 4.03 2.59
N PHE A 65 -9.38 4.91 3.26
CA PHE A 65 -9.93 5.84 4.22
C PHE A 65 -10.23 7.18 3.57
N ASP A 66 -11.21 7.88 4.14
CA ASP A 66 -11.46 9.28 3.82
C ASP A 66 -10.28 10.16 4.28
N GLU A 67 -10.32 11.43 3.88
CA GLU A 67 -9.32 12.45 4.21
C GLU A 67 -8.98 12.46 5.70
N HIS A 68 -7.72 12.80 6.00
CA HIS A 68 -7.17 12.62 7.34
C HIS A 68 -7.16 13.94 8.11
N ASP A 69 -8.35 14.40 8.50
CA ASP A 69 -8.57 15.69 9.18
C ASP A 69 -7.62 15.91 10.37
N ALA A 70 -7.39 14.88 11.18
CA ALA A 70 -6.53 14.98 12.37
C ALA A 70 -5.05 15.24 12.02
N ARG A 71 -4.56 14.70 10.89
CA ARG A 71 -3.21 14.96 10.40
C ARG A 71 -3.13 16.33 9.75
N ASP A 72 -4.10 16.66 8.93
CA ASP A 72 -4.09 17.92 8.17
C ASP A 72 -4.19 19.11 9.14
N LEU A 73 -5.05 19.02 10.17
CA LEU A 73 -5.11 19.98 11.27
C LEU A 73 -3.78 20.07 12.05
N TYR A 74 -3.11 18.94 12.29
CA TYR A 74 -1.81 18.96 12.97
C TYR A 74 -0.75 19.70 12.14
N PHE A 75 -0.69 19.45 10.83
CA PHE A 75 0.26 20.14 9.96
C PHE A 75 -0.06 21.62 9.79
N GLU A 76 -1.34 21.98 9.68
CA GLU A 76 -1.77 23.37 9.68
C GLU A 76 -1.35 24.08 10.98
N LEU A 77 -1.59 23.45 12.13
CA LEU A 77 -1.13 23.97 13.43
C LEU A 77 0.41 24.06 13.53
N LYS A 78 1.13 23.10 12.92
CA LYS A 78 2.59 23.10 12.87
C LYS A 78 3.11 24.25 12.00
N GLU A 79 2.52 24.51 10.85
CA GLU A 79 2.84 25.65 10.00
C GLU A 79 2.53 26.98 10.70
N LEU A 80 1.36 27.08 11.34
CA LEU A 80 0.99 28.24 12.16
C LEU A 80 1.98 28.49 13.29
N SER A 81 2.50 27.43 13.94
CA SER A 81 3.48 27.56 15.02
C SER A 81 4.81 28.18 14.61
N LEU A 82 5.13 28.21 13.31
CA LEU A 82 6.32 28.89 12.78
C LEU A 82 6.12 30.41 12.68
N THR A 83 4.88 30.86 12.47
CA THR A 83 4.55 32.27 12.22
C THR A 83 3.99 32.94 13.48
N GLU A 84 3.21 32.21 14.27
CA GLU A 84 2.49 32.68 15.46
C GLU A 84 2.92 31.92 16.71
N LYS A 85 2.71 32.53 17.89
CA LYS A 85 3.00 31.89 19.18
C LYS A 85 1.90 30.90 19.56
N VAL A 86 1.90 29.72 18.95
CA VAL A 86 1.08 28.58 19.38
C VAL A 86 1.67 27.97 20.64
N HIS A 87 0.82 27.66 21.62
CA HIS A 87 1.27 27.05 22.87
C HIS A 87 1.64 25.56 22.67
N ASP A 88 2.78 25.13 23.20
CA ASP A 88 3.31 23.76 23.04
C ASP A 88 2.30 22.65 23.41
N LYS A 89 1.51 22.85 24.47
CA LYS A 89 0.43 21.91 24.85
C LYS A 89 -0.62 21.70 23.76
N VAL A 90 -0.92 22.71 22.94
CA VAL A 90 -1.89 22.60 21.84
C VAL A 90 -1.30 21.70 20.75
N LEU A 91 -0.03 21.89 20.40
CA LEU A 91 0.67 21.07 19.42
C LEU A 91 0.78 19.61 19.87
N LYS A 92 1.09 19.37 21.15
CA LYS A 92 1.12 18.02 21.75
C LYS A 92 -0.26 17.36 21.77
N ALA A 93 -1.33 18.11 22.07
CA ALA A 93 -2.69 17.61 22.02
C ALA A 93 -3.13 17.26 20.59
N ALA A 94 -2.77 18.09 19.61
CA ALA A 94 -3.02 17.82 18.20
C ALA A 94 -2.27 16.56 17.72
N LEU A 95 -1.01 16.38 18.12
CA LEU A 95 -0.26 15.16 17.80
C LEU A 95 -0.89 13.92 18.43
N LEU A 96 -1.38 14.01 19.68
CA LEU A 96 -2.11 12.92 20.32
C LEU A 96 -3.40 12.57 19.56
N ASN A 97 -4.13 13.55 19.03
CA ASN A 97 -5.32 13.31 18.23
C ASN A 97 -4.98 12.62 16.89
N ARG A 98 -3.92 13.07 16.20
CA ARG A 98 -3.36 12.42 15.01
C ARG A 98 -2.96 10.97 15.29
N GLY A 99 -2.22 10.75 16.39
CA GLY A 99 -1.80 9.42 16.82
C GLY A 99 -2.96 8.51 17.19
N ALA A 100 -4.00 9.02 17.86
CA ALA A 100 -5.20 8.25 18.21
C ALA A 100 -5.97 7.80 16.96
N GLU A 101 -6.10 8.65 15.95
CA GLU A 101 -6.72 8.27 14.68
C GLU A 101 -5.86 7.29 13.86
N ALA A 102 -4.53 7.42 13.88
CA ALA A 102 -3.63 6.42 13.28
C ALA A 102 -3.80 5.05 13.96
N VAL A 103 -3.83 5.00 15.30
CA VAL A 103 -4.09 3.77 16.06
C VAL A 103 -5.47 3.19 15.74
N ARG A 104 -6.51 4.03 15.62
CA ARG A 104 -7.86 3.61 15.21
C ARG A 104 -7.84 2.91 13.85
N ARG A 105 -7.17 3.50 12.86
CA ARG A 105 -7.02 2.95 11.51
C ARG A 105 -6.23 1.63 11.54
N THR A 106 -5.13 1.56 12.31
CA THR A 106 -4.33 0.33 12.47
C THR A 106 -5.16 -0.82 13.05
N ILE A 107 -5.89 -0.57 14.14
CA ILE A 107 -6.74 -1.59 14.78
C ILE A 107 -7.81 -2.06 13.80
N LYS A 108 -8.48 -1.11 13.13
CA LYS A 108 -9.54 -1.41 12.15
C LYS A 108 -9.03 -2.28 11.01
N LEU A 109 -7.90 -1.92 10.39
CA LEU A 109 -7.29 -2.76 9.34
C LEU A 109 -6.92 -4.15 9.87
N LYS A 110 -6.23 -4.23 11.01
CA LYS A 110 -5.83 -5.54 11.56
C LYS A 110 -7.02 -6.45 11.86
N GLU A 111 -8.13 -5.88 12.33
CA GLU A 111 -9.38 -6.61 12.58
C GLU A 111 -10.03 -7.12 11.29
N PHE A 112 -9.91 -6.36 10.18
CA PHE A 112 -10.48 -6.72 8.87
C PHE A 112 -9.60 -7.62 8.00
N THR A 113 -8.31 -7.78 8.33
CA THR A 113 -7.37 -8.58 7.55
C THR A 113 -7.85 -10.02 7.29
N PRO A 114 -8.29 -10.81 8.29
CA PRO A 114 -8.70 -12.20 8.01
C PRO A 114 -9.94 -12.28 7.11
N GLN A 115 -10.87 -11.33 7.21
CA GLN A 115 -12.08 -11.26 6.38
C GLN A 115 -11.71 -10.88 4.94
N MET A 116 -10.79 -9.92 4.77
CA MET A 116 -10.30 -9.54 3.44
C MET A 116 -9.54 -10.68 2.75
N GLU A 117 -8.74 -11.45 3.49
CA GLU A 117 -8.06 -12.64 2.95
C GLU A 117 -9.02 -13.70 2.44
N ILE A 118 -10.11 -13.96 3.18
CA ILE A 118 -11.14 -14.90 2.77
C ILE A 118 -11.85 -14.40 1.50
N LEU A 119 -12.25 -13.13 1.46
CA LEU A 119 -12.93 -12.56 0.30
C LEU A 119 -12.04 -12.54 -0.95
N TYR A 120 -10.73 -12.31 -0.78
CA TYR A 120 -9.76 -12.37 -1.86
C TYR A 120 -9.57 -13.79 -2.39
N LYS A 121 -9.42 -14.79 -1.50
CA LYS A 121 -9.32 -16.21 -1.90
C LYS A 121 -10.57 -16.72 -2.60
N ASN A 122 -11.73 -16.22 -2.20
CA ASN A 122 -13.02 -16.54 -2.82
C ASN A 122 -13.22 -15.85 -4.19
N GLY A 123 -12.32 -14.95 -4.61
CA GLY A 123 -12.42 -14.20 -5.86
C GLY A 123 -13.50 -13.10 -5.84
N SER A 124 -14.05 -12.76 -4.68
CA SER A 124 -15.05 -11.68 -4.54
C SER A 124 -14.43 -10.28 -4.55
N VAL A 125 -13.11 -10.19 -4.33
CA VAL A 125 -12.32 -8.95 -4.30
C VAL A 125 -11.25 -9.02 -5.38
N GLY A 126 -11.15 -7.98 -6.20
CA GLY A 126 -10.12 -7.89 -7.25
C GLY A 126 -8.70 -7.72 -6.69
N ASP A 127 -7.71 -8.15 -7.48
CA ASP A 127 -6.27 -8.03 -7.13
C ASP A 127 -5.85 -6.57 -6.88
N ASP A 128 -6.44 -5.63 -7.63
CA ASP A 128 -6.19 -4.20 -7.45
C ASP A 128 -6.56 -3.70 -6.04
N TYR A 129 -7.75 -4.05 -5.56
CA TYR A 129 -8.21 -3.68 -4.22
C TYR A 129 -7.39 -4.39 -3.13
N TRP A 130 -7.00 -5.64 -3.35
CA TRP A 130 -6.12 -6.35 -2.43
C TRP A 130 -4.74 -5.66 -2.31
N GLN A 131 -4.14 -5.26 -3.43
CA GLN A 131 -2.88 -4.51 -3.43
C GLN A 131 -3.03 -3.15 -2.74
N ARG A 132 -4.13 -2.44 -2.98
CA ARG A 132 -4.49 -1.20 -2.29
C ARG A 132 -4.60 -1.40 -0.78
N TYR A 133 -5.27 -2.45 -0.32
CA TYR A 133 -5.39 -2.79 1.09
C TYR A 133 -4.04 -3.03 1.76
N GLN A 134 -3.16 -3.80 1.10
CA GLN A 134 -1.81 -4.05 1.58
C GLN A 134 -0.95 -2.77 1.62
N ASN A 135 -1.16 -1.85 0.68
CA ASN A 135 -0.49 -0.56 0.67
C ASN A 135 -0.96 0.32 1.84
N GLU A 136 -2.27 0.41 2.05
CA GLU A 136 -2.87 1.17 3.16
C GLU A 136 -2.40 0.69 4.53
N MET A 137 -2.27 -0.63 4.72
CA MET A 137 -1.73 -1.17 5.97
C MET A 137 -0.32 -0.68 6.25
N LYS A 138 0.53 -0.58 5.22
CA LYS A 138 1.88 -0.03 5.34
C LYS A 138 1.88 1.48 5.55
N LEU A 139 0.97 2.20 4.87
CA LEU A 139 0.84 3.65 4.98
C LEU A 139 0.44 4.06 6.40
N VAL A 140 -0.56 3.40 6.98
CA VAL A 140 -1.02 3.65 8.35
C VAL A 140 0.04 3.25 9.39
N ASP A 141 0.74 2.13 9.19
CA ASP A 141 1.86 1.76 10.05
C ASP A 141 3.04 2.75 9.96
N HIS A 142 3.26 3.35 8.78
CA HIS A 142 4.26 4.40 8.60
C HIS A 142 3.84 5.71 9.29
N GLU A 143 2.59 6.12 9.11
CA GLU A 143 1.99 7.29 9.78
C GLU A 143 2.13 7.21 11.31
N LEU A 144 1.86 6.03 11.90
CA LEU A 144 2.03 5.82 13.33
C LEU A 144 3.51 5.95 13.75
N LYS A 145 4.45 5.44 12.94
CA LYS A 145 5.90 5.60 13.21
C LYS A 145 6.34 7.06 13.13
N GLU A 146 5.83 7.82 12.17
CA GLU A 146 6.10 9.25 12.09
C GLU A 146 5.58 9.98 13.33
N CYS A 147 4.37 9.67 13.80
CA CYS A 147 3.84 10.26 15.03
C CYS A 147 4.72 9.97 16.25
N ILE A 148 5.28 8.75 16.34
CA ILE A 148 6.20 8.36 17.41
C ILE A 148 7.53 9.13 17.30
N GLN A 149 8.07 9.30 16.09
CA GLN A 149 9.29 10.09 15.87
C GLN A 149 9.08 11.57 16.20
N GLU A 150 7.93 12.12 15.83
CA GLU A 150 7.52 13.49 16.13
C GLU A 150 7.25 13.68 17.63
N ALA A 151 6.76 12.65 18.33
CA ALA A 151 6.63 12.69 19.78
C ALA A 151 8.00 12.81 20.46
N GLU A 152 9.02 12.10 19.98
CA GLU A 152 10.39 12.22 20.49
C GLU A 152 10.97 13.62 20.22
N SER A 153 10.70 14.21 19.04
CA SER A 153 11.18 15.55 18.70
C SER A 153 10.55 16.65 19.56
N LEU A 154 9.26 16.51 19.92
CA LEU A 154 8.57 17.45 20.81
C LEU A 154 8.95 17.30 22.28
N GLN A 155 9.19 16.06 22.74
CA GLN A 155 9.58 15.78 24.10
C GLN A 155 10.38 14.48 24.20
N PRO A 156 11.68 14.53 24.56
CA PRO A 156 12.51 13.34 24.71
C PRO A 156 11.92 12.36 25.73
N GLY A 157 11.84 11.08 25.37
CA GLY A 157 11.30 10.01 26.24
C GLY A 157 9.78 9.94 26.29
N TRP A 158 9.05 10.77 25.52
CA TRP A 158 7.60 10.65 25.38
C TRP A 158 7.10 9.43 24.58
N PRO A 159 7.81 8.91 23.54
CA PRO A 159 7.36 7.79 22.71
C PRO A 159 6.89 6.54 23.45
N GLN A 160 7.53 6.19 24.58
CA GLN A 160 7.20 4.98 25.33
C GLN A 160 5.76 5.02 25.88
N MET A 161 5.30 6.20 26.29
CA MET A 161 3.94 6.39 26.82
C MET A 161 2.95 6.84 25.74
N PHE A 162 3.44 7.49 24.68
CA PHE A 162 2.62 8.05 23.60
C PHE A 162 1.65 7.04 22.99
N VAL A 163 2.13 5.85 22.60
CA VAL A 163 1.30 4.84 21.94
C VAL A 163 0.20 4.30 22.86
N THR A 164 0.53 4.10 24.14
CA THR A 164 -0.42 3.65 25.17
C THR A 164 -1.53 4.68 25.36
N VAL A 165 -1.17 5.95 25.55
CA VAL A 165 -2.14 7.04 25.73
C VAL A 165 -2.97 7.26 24.47
N ALA A 166 -2.36 7.23 23.28
CA ALA A 166 -3.09 7.35 22.01
C ALA A 166 -4.13 6.23 21.84
N LYS A 167 -3.80 5.00 22.26
CA LYS A 167 -4.73 3.86 22.26
C LYS A 167 -5.90 4.07 23.24
N GLU A 168 -5.64 4.55 24.44
CA GLU A 168 -6.68 4.87 25.43
C GLU A 168 -7.61 5.99 24.93
N ILE A 169 -7.04 7.06 24.37
CA ILE A 169 -7.80 8.16 23.75
C ILE A 169 -8.67 7.62 22.61
N CYS A 170 -8.12 6.79 21.72
CA CYS A 170 -8.87 6.16 20.63
C CYS A 170 -10.11 5.40 21.14
N PHE A 171 -9.96 4.58 22.18
CA PHE A 171 -11.09 3.84 22.76
C PHE A 171 -12.09 4.75 23.46
N ASN A 172 -11.61 5.76 24.18
CA ASN A 172 -12.47 6.75 24.83
C ASN A 172 -13.31 7.53 23.79
N GLN A 173 -12.68 8.04 22.73
CA GLN A 173 -13.37 8.70 21.62
C GLN A 173 -14.39 7.77 20.94
N ALA A 174 -14.04 6.50 20.73
CA ALA A 174 -14.97 5.51 20.17
C ALA A 174 -16.18 5.29 21.09
N LEU A 175 -15.98 5.25 22.41
CA LEU A 175 -17.05 5.12 23.39
C LEU A 175 -17.98 6.33 23.37
N HIS A 176 -17.43 7.55 23.37
CA HIS A 176 -18.24 8.78 23.28
C HIS A 176 -19.07 8.83 22.00
N ARG A 177 -18.47 8.55 20.83
CA ARG A 177 -19.19 8.48 19.54
C ARG A 177 -20.37 7.49 19.61
N ARG A 178 -20.18 6.35 20.28
CA ARG A 178 -21.25 5.35 20.46
C ARG A 178 -22.32 5.84 21.44
N TYR A 179 -21.94 6.45 22.55
CA TYR A 179 -22.87 7.04 23.51
C TYR A 179 -23.76 8.09 22.86
N ASP A 180 -23.18 9.04 22.14
CA ASP A 180 -23.90 10.10 21.45
C ASP A 180 -24.85 9.53 20.38
N SER A 181 -24.41 8.47 19.66
CA SER A 181 -25.26 7.78 18.70
C SER A 181 -26.50 7.11 19.32
N ILE A 182 -26.47 6.74 20.60
CA ILE A 182 -27.64 6.19 21.29
C ILE A 182 -28.70 7.28 21.50
N LEU A 183 -28.29 8.47 21.90
CA LEU A 183 -29.20 9.60 22.09
C LEU A 183 -29.82 10.04 20.76
N THR A 184 -29.03 10.08 19.68
CA THR A 184 -29.54 10.38 18.34
C THR A 184 -30.49 9.29 17.85
N ARG A 185 -30.14 8.01 18.02
CA ARG A 185 -31.04 6.90 17.66
C ARG A 185 -32.35 6.93 18.41
N LYS A 186 -32.34 7.29 19.70
CA LYS A 186 -33.58 7.47 20.48
C LYS A 186 -34.53 8.44 19.77
N LYS A 187 -34.03 9.61 19.34
CA LYS A 187 -34.84 10.61 18.64
C LYS A 187 -35.41 10.08 17.33
N ILE A 188 -34.57 9.43 16.53
CA ILE A 188 -34.97 8.82 15.24
C ILE A 188 -36.05 7.76 15.46
N THR A 189 -35.90 6.90 16.47
CA THR A 189 -36.87 5.84 16.77
C THR A 189 -38.21 6.40 17.25
N ILE A 190 -38.21 7.46 18.06
CA ILE A 190 -39.43 8.16 18.49
C ILE A 190 -40.21 8.66 17.27
N GLU A 191 -39.51 9.32 16.35
CA GLU A 191 -40.11 9.86 15.12
C GLU A 191 -40.59 8.75 14.19
N GLN A 192 -39.75 7.72 13.94
CA GLN A 192 -40.05 6.65 13.01
C GLN A 192 -41.22 5.77 13.44
N TRP A 193 -41.43 5.61 14.76
CA TRP A 193 -42.49 4.78 15.33
C TRP A 193 -43.64 5.62 15.90
N GLU A 194 -43.65 6.94 15.67
CA GLU A 194 -44.68 7.89 16.12
C GLU A 194 -44.98 7.76 17.63
N LEU A 195 -43.96 7.45 18.42
CA LEU A 195 -44.12 7.20 19.85
C LEU A 195 -44.28 8.52 20.59
N SER A 196 -45.31 8.62 21.44
CA SER A 196 -45.45 9.72 22.37
C SER A 196 -45.06 9.26 23.77
N PHE A 197 -44.24 10.07 24.45
CA PHE A 197 -43.77 9.79 25.81
C PHE A 197 -44.27 10.88 26.75
N ASP A 198 -44.73 10.49 27.92
CA ASP A 198 -45.01 11.37 29.05
C ASP A 198 -43.68 11.94 29.61
N ASP A 199 -43.74 13.02 30.39
CA ASP A 199 -42.57 13.66 31.01
C ASP A 199 -41.78 12.70 31.92
N ASN A 200 -42.45 11.63 32.39
CA ASN A 200 -41.86 10.54 33.17
C ASN A 200 -41.16 9.45 32.32
N GLY A 201 -41.16 9.60 30.99
CA GLY A 201 -40.57 8.64 30.05
C GLY A 201 -41.40 7.37 29.82
N LYS A 202 -42.69 7.37 30.21
CA LYS A 202 -43.63 6.29 29.88
C LYS A 202 -44.25 6.52 28.51
N LEU A 203 -44.43 5.46 27.75
CA LEU A 203 -45.18 5.49 26.50
C LEU A 203 -46.64 5.86 26.78
N ILE A 204 -47.16 6.80 26.00
CA ILE A 204 -48.57 7.13 25.95
C ILE A 204 -49.15 6.31 24.79
N GLU A 205 -50.15 5.48 25.09
CA GLU A 205 -50.89 4.70 24.07
C GLU A 205 -51.74 5.60 23.17
#